data_AF-A0A969JYA9-F1
#
_entry.id   AF-A0A969JYA9-F1
#
_cell.length_a   1.000
_cell.length_b   1.000
_cell.length_c   1.000
_cell.angle_alpha   90.00
_cell.angle_beta   90.00
_cell.angle_gamma   90.00
#
_symmetry.space_group_name_H-M   'P 1'
#
loop_
_entity.id
_entity.type
_entity.pdbx_description
1 polymer ?
#
loop_
_entity_poly.entity_id
_entity_poly.type
_entity_poly.pdbx_seq_one_letter_code
_entity_poly.pdbx_strand_id
1 'polypeptide(L)'
;LQFHNTGDTTCNSSGFRRRSTGWRLAVNAVGLVVSVVAGRIVPTFTRNALVRSGTPQSIRTTPVLDVLVIVAMMFVLLVDAFVPDGRTAAWVALIAGALHLLRLAHWQGWKAADDPIVWVLHVGYAWLGVAFILKALWMASSLAFAAFWLHALTAGAFGTLILGVMSRVALGHTGRPLRVARSVAVAYVFVSIGVVLRVFVAALLPGYYVTCVALGGALWMGAFAIFTWVYAPILFNPRIT
;
A
#
# COMPACT_ATOMS: atom_id res chain seq x y z
N LEU A 1 -46.53 -34.07 -2.41
CA LEU A 1 -45.06 -34.00 -2.51
C LEU A 1 -44.69 -33.42 -3.86
N GLN A 2 -44.37 -32.12 -3.91
CA GLN A 2 -43.50 -31.42 -4.89
C GLN A 2 -43.86 -29.93 -4.87
N PHE A 3 -43.15 -29.17 -4.01
CA PHE A 3 -43.12 -27.72 -4.14
C PHE A 3 -41.97 -27.36 -5.09
N HIS A 4 -42.35 -26.81 -6.25
CA HIS A 4 -41.46 -26.20 -7.21
C HIS A 4 -41.04 -24.83 -6.64
N ASN A 5 -39.79 -24.71 -6.19
CA ASN A 5 -39.23 -23.46 -5.67
C ASN A 5 -38.27 -22.85 -6.70
N THR A 6 -38.76 -21.90 -7.50
CA THR A 6 -37.98 -21.17 -8.51
C THR A 6 -38.17 -19.65 -8.40
N GLY A 7 -38.23 -19.11 -7.17
CA GLY A 7 -38.58 -17.70 -6.93
C GLY A 7 -37.50 -16.74 -6.40
N ASP A 8 -36.40 -17.21 -5.77
CA ASP A 8 -35.69 -16.36 -4.78
C ASP A 8 -34.16 -16.19 -4.91
N THR A 9 -33.56 -16.39 -6.10
CA THR A 9 -32.09 -16.25 -6.27
C THR A 9 -31.63 -14.88 -6.79
N THR A 10 -32.51 -14.07 -7.37
CA THR A 10 -32.16 -12.78 -8.00
C THR A 10 -32.13 -11.60 -7.03
N CYS A 11 -33.04 -11.59 -6.04
CA CYS A 11 -33.11 -10.49 -5.07
C CYS A 11 -31.89 -10.48 -4.12
N ASN A 12 -31.46 -11.66 -3.65
CA ASN A 12 -30.35 -11.80 -2.71
C ASN A 12 -28.97 -11.57 -3.38
N SER A 13 -28.82 -11.97 -4.65
CA SER A 13 -27.56 -11.79 -5.40
C SER A 13 -27.28 -10.33 -5.77
N SER A 14 -28.31 -9.51 -5.97
CA SER A 14 -28.16 -8.07 -6.25
C SER A 14 -27.71 -7.27 -5.01
N GLY A 15 -28.26 -7.60 -3.83
CA GLY A 15 -27.87 -6.99 -2.54
C GLY A 15 -26.46 -7.37 -2.11
N PHE A 16 -26.07 -8.64 -2.27
CA PHE A 16 -24.72 -9.12 -2.00
C PHE A 16 -23.68 -8.49 -2.95
N ARG A 17 -24.01 -8.38 -4.24
CA ARG A 17 -23.14 -7.73 -5.24
C ARG A 17 -22.97 -6.23 -5.00
N ARG A 18 -24.05 -5.51 -4.62
CA ARG A 18 -23.95 -4.08 -4.23
C ARG A 18 -23.10 -3.89 -2.97
N ARG A 19 -23.25 -4.77 -1.98
CA ARG A 19 -22.42 -4.74 -0.75
C ARG A 19 -20.96 -5.02 -1.03
N SER A 20 -20.66 -6.00 -1.90
CA SER A 20 -19.27 -6.35 -2.24
C SER A 20 -18.57 -5.28 -3.08
N THR A 21 -19.30 -4.55 -3.93
CA THR A 21 -18.75 -3.42 -4.68
C THR A 21 -18.48 -2.20 -3.79
N GLY A 22 -19.36 -1.91 -2.82
CA GLY A 22 -19.26 -0.70 -1.99
C GLY A 22 -17.95 -0.56 -1.21
N TRP A 23 -17.49 -1.62 -0.54
CA TRP A 23 -16.24 -1.53 0.22
C TRP A 23 -14.99 -1.51 -0.68
N ARG A 24 -15.02 -2.17 -1.85
CA ARG A 24 -13.91 -2.10 -2.82
C ARG A 24 -13.72 -0.68 -3.33
N LEU A 25 -14.83 0.01 -3.64
CA LEU A 25 -14.82 1.41 -4.02
C LEU A 25 -14.25 2.29 -2.90
N ALA A 26 -14.66 2.07 -1.65
CA ALA A 26 -14.13 2.80 -0.50
C ALA A 26 -12.61 2.61 -0.36
N VAL A 27 -12.11 1.37 -0.44
CA VAL A 27 -10.67 1.07 -0.35
C VAL A 27 -9.90 1.70 -1.53
N ASN A 28 -10.43 1.63 -2.75
CA ASN A 28 -9.79 2.25 -3.91
C ASN A 28 -9.84 3.78 -3.87
N ALA A 29 -10.84 4.37 -3.23
CA ALA A 29 -10.92 5.81 -3.00
C ALA A 29 -9.83 6.25 -2.00
N VAL A 30 -9.62 5.47 -0.93
CA VAL A 30 -8.45 5.67 -0.06
C VAL A 30 -7.15 5.51 -0.85
N GLY A 31 -7.07 4.53 -1.75
CA GLY A 31 -5.92 4.35 -2.66
C GLY A 31 -5.64 5.58 -3.52
N LEU A 32 -6.68 6.23 -4.05
CA LEU A 32 -6.57 7.48 -4.81
C LEU A 32 -6.03 8.61 -3.93
N VAL A 33 -6.58 8.79 -2.72
CA VAL A 33 -6.10 9.80 -1.77
C VAL A 33 -4.63 9.56 -1.42
N VAL A 34 -4.27 8.31 -1.11
CA VAL A 34 -2.88 7.91 -0.83
C VAL A 34 -1.98 8.18 -2.02
N SER A 35 -2.41 7.90 -3.25
CA SER A 35 -1.66 8.20 -4.47
C SER A 35 -1.35 9.69 -4.64
N VAL A 36 -2.34 10.56 -4.38
CA VAL A 36 -2.19 12.01 -4.45
C VAL A 36 -1.24 12.51 -3.36
N VAL A 37 -1.46 12.07 -2.12
CA VAL A 37 -0.68 12.50 -0.95
C VAL A 37 0.77 12.02 -1.04
N ALA A 38 0.99 10.73 -1.31
CA ALA A 38 2.32 10.15 -1.48
C ALA A 38 3.07 10.80 -2.65
N GLY A 39 2.35 11.19 -3.70
CA GLY A 39 2.86 11.91 -4.85
C GLY A 39 3.60 13.21 -4.56
N ARG A 40 3.24 13.88 -3.46
CA ARG A 40 3.91 15.09 -3.00
C ARG A 40 4.91 14.77 -1.89
N ILE A 41 4.49 13.93 -0.95
CA ILE A 41 5.25 13.65 0.26
C ILE A 41 6.54 12.88 -0.05
N VAL A 42 6.47 11.79 -0.81
CA VAL A 42 7.62 10.90 -1.03
C VAL A 42 8.74 11.62 -1.81
N PRO A 43 8.49 12.33 -2.92
CA PRO A 43 9.55 13.05 -3.64
C PRO A 43 10.19 14.17 -2.81
N THR A 44 9.39 14.96 -2.10
CA THR A 44 9.91 16.03 -1.21
C THR A 44 10.78 15.44 -0.11
N PHE A 45 10.37 14.32 0.47
CA PHE A 45 11.10 13.66 1.53
C PHE A 45 12.41 13.07 1.06
N THR A 46 12.43 12.50 -0.14
CA THR A 46 13.63 12.00 -0.81
C THR A 46 14.59 13.14 -1.10
N ARG A 47 14.09 14.27 -1.63
CA ARG A 47 14.92 15.45 -1.93
C ARG A 47 15.58 15.99 -0.65
N ASN A 48 14.80 16.11 0.42
CA ASN A 48 15.31 16.60 1.70
C ASN A 48 16.36 15.65 2.29
N ALA A 49 16.21 14.33 2.12
CA ALA A 49 17.23 13.38 2.57
C ALA A 49 18.54 13.50 1.78
N LEU A 50 18.46 13.64 0.45
CA LEU A 50 19.65 13.83 -0.41
C LEU A 50 20.40 15.14 -0.11
N VAL A 51 19.67 16.22 0.16
CA VAL A 51 20.27 17.49 0.59
C VAL A 51 20.98 17.32 1.94
N ARG A 52 20.38 16.59 2.88
CA ARG A 52 21.00 16.30 4.19
C ARG A 52 22.23 15.40 4.10
N SER A 53 22.31 14.51 3.10
CA SER A 53 23.47 13.66 2.88
C SER A 53 24.61 14.33 2.11
N GLY A 54 24.50 15.63 1.79
CA GLY A 54 25.54 16.38 1.08
C GLY A 54 25.63 16.07 -0.42
N THR A 55 24.66 15.34 -0.98
CA THR A 55 24.59 14.98 -2.40
C THR A 55 23.35 15.64 -3.03
N PRO A 56 23.39 16.93 -3.39
CA PRO A 56 22.27 17.64 -4.00
C PRO A 56 22.06 17.16 -5.46
N GLN A 57 21.60 15.93 -5.63
CA GLN A 57 21.19 15.40 -6.92
C GLN A 57 19.73 15.80 -7.20
N SER A 58 19.46 16.23 -8.43
CA SER A 58 18.10 16.49 -8.87
C SER A 58 17.32 15.17 -8.98
N ILE A 59 16.24 15.06 -8.21
CA ILE A 59 15.26 13.99 -8.39
C ILE A 59 14.45 14.31 -9.64
N ARG A 60 14.23 13.31 -10.48
CA ARG A 60 13.40 13.45 -11.67
C ARG A 60 11.91 13.41 -11.30
N THR A 61 11.27 14.56 -11.24
CA THR A 61 9.80 14.63 -11.12
C THR A 61 9.20 14.97 -12.48
N THR A 62 8.25 14.16 -12.96
CA THR A 62 7.57 14.35 -14.25
C THR A 62 6.10 14.70 -14.01
N PRO A 63 5.70 15.99 -14.11
CA PRO A 63 4.33 16.42 -13.79
C PRO A 63 3.24 15.69 -14.60
N VAL A 64 3.56 15.34 -15.85
CA VAL A 64 2.65 14.56 -16.71
C VAL A 64 2.36 13.19 -16.11
N LEU A 65 3.37 12.52 -15.55
CA LEU A 65 3.21 11.20 -14.94
C LEU A 65 2.37 11.27 -13.65
N ASP A 66 2.49 12.35 -12.88
CA ASP A 66 1.64 12.60 -11.72
C ASP A 66 0.16 12.68 -12.11
N VAL A 67 -0.15 13.43 -13.18
CA VAL A 67 -1.52 13.55 -13.72
C VAL A 67 -2.01 12.21 -14.25
N LEU A 68 -1.20 11.49 -15.03
CA LEU A 68 -1.58 10.18 -15.58
C LEU A 68 -1.90 9.15 -14.48
N VAL A 69 -1.14 9.13 -13.39
CA VAL A 69 -1.41 8.24 -12.25
C VAL A 69 -2.76 8.57 -11.59
N ILE A 70 -3.05 9.85 -11.38
CA ILE A 70 -4.31 10.29 -10.77
C ILE A 70 -5.50 9.94 -11.69
N VAL A 71 -5.37 10.25 -12.99
CA VAL A 71 -6.39 9.92 -13.99
C VAL A 71 -6.63 8.41 -14.07
N ALA A 72 -5.56 7.60 -14.07
CA ALA A 72 -5.70 6.14 -14.05
C ALA A 72 -6.44 5.64 -12.81
N MET A 73 -6.17 6.21 -11.63
CA MET A 73 -6.89 5.88 -10.39
C MET A 73 -8.36 6.30 -10.42
N MET A 74 -8.68 7.44 -11.04
CA MET A 74 -10.06 7.85 -11.29
C MET A 74 -10.79 6.84 -12.19
N PHE A 75 -10.13 6.36 -13.25
CA PHE A 75 -10.68 5.30 -14.10
C PHE A 75 -10.87 3.98 -13.36
N VAL A 76 -9.95 3.59 -12.46
CA VAL A 76 -10.12 2.40 -11.62
C VAL A 76 -11.42 2.49 -10.81
N LEU A 77 -11.68 3.65 -10.20
CA LEU A 77 -12.90 3.88 -9.41
C LEU A 77 -14.17 3.82 -10.27
N LEU A 78 -14.16 4.48 -11.44
CA LEU A 78 -15.31 4.49 -12.35
C LEU A 78 -15.60 3.08 -12.87
N VAL A 79 -14.58 2.35 -13.31
CA VAL A 79 -14.76 0.98 -13.84
C VAL A 79 -15.24 0.03 -12.75
N ASP A 80 -14.69 0.09 -11.54
CA ASP A 80 -15.17 -0.74 -10.43
C ASP A 80 -16.61 -0.42 -10.02
N ALA A 81 -17.08 0.82 -10.25
CA ALA A 81 -18.43 1.23 -9.90
C ALA A 81 -19.48 0.71 -10.91
N PHE A 82 -19.15 0.71 -12.21
CA PHE A 82 -20.11 0.38 -13.27
C PHE A 82 -19.94 -1.04 -13.83
N VAL A 83 -18.70 -1.51 -13.99
CA VAL A 83 -18.36 -2.80 -14.62
C VAL A 83 -17.29 -3.53 -13.79
N PRO A 84 -17.61 -3.92 -12.54
CA PRO A 84 -16.66 -4.64 -11.70
C PRO A 84 -16.32 -6.00 -12.31
N ASP A 85 -15.09 -6.47 -12.06
CA ASP A 85 -14.60 -7.81 -12.40
C ASP A 85 -14.54 -8.15 -13.92
N GLY A 86 -14.64 -7.15 -14.80
CA GLY A 86 -14.48 -7.33 -16.25
C GLY A 86 -13.02 -7.24 -16.75
N ARG A 87 -12.80 -7.62 -18.03
CA ARG A 87 -11.49 -7.42 -18.70
C ARG A 87 -11.06 -5.95 -18.73
N THR A 88 -12.01 -5.03 -18.81
CA THR A 88 -11.76 -3.58 -18.72
C THR A 88 -11.18 -3.19 -17.35
N ALA A 89 -11.72 -3.73 -16.26
CA ALA A 89 -11.20 -3.52 -14.92
C ALA A 89 -9.76 -4.04 -14.77
N ALA A 90 -9.47 -5.19 -15.39
CA ALA A 90 -8.12 -5.76 -15.41
C ALA A 90 -7.11 -4.82 -16.11
N TRP A 91 -7.43 -4.34 -17.32
CA TRP A 91 -6.55 -3.45 -18.07
C TRP A 91 -6.33 -2.11 -17.38
N VAL A 92 -7.39 -1.50 -16.86
CA VAL A 92 -7.29 -0.22 -16.15
C VAL A 92 -6.47 -0.36 -14.86
N ALA A 93 -6.65 -1.46 -14.11
CA ALA A 93 -5.82 -1.75 -12.94
C ALA A 93 -4.35 -1.99 -13.32
N LEU A 94 -4.07 -2.69 -14.44
CA LEU A 94 -2.71 -2.93 -14.90
C LEU A 94 -2.00 -1.63 -15.26
N ILE A 95 -2.68 -0.76 -16.01
CA ILE A 95 -2.17 0.56 -16.39
C ILE A 95 -1.91 1.40 -15.13
N ALA A 96 -2.85 1.44 -14.19
CA ALA A 96 -2.69 2.17 -12.93
C ALA A 96 -1.47 1.65 -12.14
N GLY A 97 -1.33 0.33 -11.99
CA GLY A 97 -0.20 -0.29 -11.31
C GLY A 97 1.14 0.00 -11.98
N ALA A 98 1.20 -0.11 -13.32
CA ALA A 98 2.40 0.19 -14.09
C ALA A 98 2.81 1.66 -14.00
N LEU A 99 1.86 2.59 -14.10
CA LEU A 99 2.11 4.02 -13.94
C LEU A 99 2.60 4.36 -12.53
N HIS A 100 2.04 3.71 -11.50
CA HIS A 100 2.52 3.82 -10.12
C HIS A 100 3.99 3.40 -9.97
N LEU A 101 4.37 2.25 -10.51
CA LEU A 101 5.76 1.78 -10.44
C LEU A 101 6.71 2.62 -11.30
N LEU A 102 6.28 3.08 -12.48
CA LEU A 102 7.05 4.00 -13.31
C LEU A 102 7.29 5.32 -12.58
N ARG A 103 6.27 5.84 -11.90
CA ARG A 103 6.36 7.06 -11.08
C ARG A 103 7.32 6.88 -9.91
N LEU A 104 7.27 5.74 -9.24
CA LEU A 104 8.22 5.39 -8.19
C LEU A 104 9.67 5.36 -8.72
N ALA A 105 9.89 4.79 -9.90
CA ALA A 105 11.22 4.75 -10.51
C ALA A 105 11.76 6.15 -10.83
N HIS A 106 10.90 7.09 -11.21
CA HIS A 106 11.30 8.48 -11.45
C HIS A 106 11.75 9.20 -10.16
N TRP A 107 11.20 8.82 -9.01
CA TRP A 107 11.61 9.41 -7.72
C TRP A 107 13.01 9.00 -7.26
N GLN A 108 13.63 8.01 -7.91
CA GLN A 108 15.02 7.59 -7.66
C GLN A 108 15.31 7.29 -6.17
N GLY A 109 14.36 6.67 -5.47
CA GLY A 109 14.46 6.41 -4.03
C GLY A 109 15.69 5.63 -3.58
N TRP A 110 16.25 4.81 -4.48
CA TRP A 110 17.50 4.07 -4.22
C TRP A 110 18.69 4.98 -3.93
N LYS A 111 18.69 6.23 -4.40
CA LYS A 111 19.74 7.21 -4.08
C LYS A 111 19.72 7.66 -2.62
N ALA A 112 18.59 7.51 -1.94
CA ALA A 112 18.39 7.86 -0.54
C ALA A 112 18.13 6.61 0.32
N ALA A 113 18.63 5.45 -0.10
CA ALA A 113 18.40 4.17 0.58
C ALA A 113 19.01 4.12 2.00
N ASP A 114 20.01 4.96 2.29
CA ASP A 114 20.65 5.04 3.61
C ASP A 114 19.73 5.64 4.69
N ASP A 115 18.66 6.35 4.31
CA ASP A 115 17.67 6.91 5.23
C ASP A 115 16.48 5.95 5.39
N PRO A 116 16.29 5.30 6.56
CA PRO A 116 15.23 4.33 6.70
C PRO A 116 13.82 4.86 6.55
N ILE A 117 13.61 6.15 6.87
CA ILE A 117 12.32 6.80 6.69
C ILE A 117 12.00 6.95 5.19
N VAL A 118 13.02 7.16 4.36
CA VAL A 118 12.81 7.36 2.92
C VAL A 118 12.55 6.04 2.23
N TRP A 119 13.35 5.00 2.49
CA TRP A 119 13.15 3.74 1.79
C TRP A 119 11.81 3.08 2.17
N VAL A 120 11.35 3.17 3.42
CA VAL A 120 10.05 2.58 3.82
C VAL A 120 8.89 3.22 3.07
N LEU A 121 8.97 4.52 2.78
CA LEU A 121 7.94 5.21 1.99
C LEU A 121 7.94 4.77 0.52
N HIS A 122 9.11 4.49 -0.04
CA HIS A 122 9.21 3.91 -1.38
C HIS A 122 8.68 2.49 -1.42
N VAL A 123 8.97 1.68 -0.40
CA VAL A 123 8.43 0.32 -0.28
C VAL A 123 6.91 0.34 -0.13
N GLY A 124 6.37 1.20 0.72
CA GLY A 124 4.92 1.38 0.87
C GLY A 124 4.25 1.83 -0.44
N TYR A 125 4.88 2.75 -1.18
CA TYR A 125 4.35 3.15 -2.49
C TYR A 125 4.55 2.07 -3.57
N ALA A 126 5.59 1.25 -3.49
CA ALA A 126 5.78 0.09 -4.38
C ALA A 126 4.63 -0.91 -4.20
N TRP A 127 4.24 -1.18 -2.96
CA TRP A 127 3.08 -2.02 -2.65
C TRP A 127 1.78 -1.50 -3.27
N LEU A 128 1.62 -0.18 -3.40
CA LEU A 128 0.45 0.40 -4.08
C LEU A 128 0.40 -0.05 -5.55
N GLY A 129 1.52 0.09 -6.27
CA GLY A 129 1.62 -0.37 -7.66
C GLY A 129 1.46 -1.89 -7.79
N VAL A 130 2.11 -2.66 -6.92
CA VAL A 130 2.00 -4.12 -6.86
C VAL A 130 0.55 -4.55 -6.61
N ALA A 131 -0.17 -3.89 -5.71
CA ALA A 131 -1.56 -4.23 -5.44
C ALA A 131 -2.47 -4.09 -6.67
N PHE A 132 -2.29 -3.04 -7.48
CA PHE A 132 -3.06 -2.88 -8.71
C PHE A 132 -2.66 -3.86 -9.81
N ILE A 133 -1.37 -4.24 -9.89
CA ILE A 133 -0.92 -5.33 -10.77
C ILE A 133 -1.53 -6.66 -10.33
N LEU A 134 -1.54 -6.96 -9.02
CA LEU A 134 -2.18 -8.17 -8.49
C LEU A 134 -3.68 -8.17 -8.75
N LYS A 135 -4.36 -7.02 -8.62
CA LYS A 135 -5.77 -6.87 -8.97
C LYS A 135 -6.00 -7.19 -10.46
N ALA A 136 -5.16 -6.66 -11.35
CA ALA A 136 -5.23 -6.95 -12.77
C ALA A 136 -5.00 -8.42 -13.07
N LEU A 137 -3.98 -9.02 -12.45
CA LEU A 137 -3.68 -10.45 -12.60
C LEU A 137 -4.82 -11.31 -12.09
N TRP A 138 -5.46 -10.98 -10.97
CA TRP A 138 -6.61 -11.71 -10.46
C TRP A 138 -7.82 -11.67 -11.41
N MET A 139 -8.02 -10.52 -12.07
CA MET A 139 -9.11 -10.36 -13.04
C MET A 139 -8.80 -11.02 -14.40
N ALA A 140 -7.53 -11.05 -14.79
CA ALA A 140 -7.08 -11.65 -16.05
C ALA A 140 -6.77 -13.15 -15.95
N SER A 141 -6.47 -13.63 -14.74
CA SER A 141 -6.02 -14.99 -14.47
C SER A 141 -6.56 -15.48 -13.12
N SER A 142 -6.81 -16.77 -12.99
CA SER A 142 -7.21 -17.41 -11.73
C SER A 142 -6.01 -17.74 -10.83
N LEU A 143 -4.96 -16.91 -10.85
CA LEU A 143 -3.76 -17.11 -10.01
C LEU A 143 -4.11 -16.89 -8.53
N ALA A 144 -3.88 -17.92 -7.71
CA ALA A 144 -4.28 -17.92 -6.30
C ALA A 144 -3.68 -16.77 -5.48
N PHE A 145 -2.41 -16.41 -5.71
CA PHE A 145 -1.75 -15.33 -4.96
C PHE A 145 -2.33 -13.94 -5.31
N ALA A 146 -2.82 -13.77 -6.54
CA ALA A 146 -3.37 -12.50 -7.01
C ALA A 146 -4.69 -12.14 -6.30
N ALA A 147 -5.42 -13.13 -5.79
CA ALA A 147 -6.62 -12.94 -4.98
C ALA A 147 -6.38 -12.06 -3.74
N PHE A 148 -5.14 -12.00 -3.25
CA PHE A 148 -4.76 -11.24 -2.06
C PHE A 148 -4.34 -9.79 -2.35
N TRP A 149 -4.66 -9.24 -3.53
CA TRP A 149 -4.34 -7.85 -3.91
C TRP A 149 -4.78 -6.80 -2.89
N LEU A 150 -5.88 -7.04 -2.16
CA LEU A 150 -6.34 -6.16 -1.09
C LEU A 150 -5.43 -6.12 0.11
N HIS A 151 -4.79 -7.24 0.48
CA HIS A 151 -3.82 -7.25 1.56
C HIS A 151 -2.54 -6.53 1.14
N ALA A 152 -2.15 -6.65 -0.14
CA ALA A 152 -1.07 -5.83 -0.70
C ALA A 152 -1.43 -4.33 -0.66
N LEU A 153 -2.68 -3.95 -0.92
CA LEU A 153 -3.13 -2.56 -0.89
C LEU A 153 -3.22 -2.00 0.54
N THR A 154 -3.89 -2.71 1.44
CA THR A 154 -4.18 -2.21 2.79
C THR A 154 -3.00 -2.41 3.73
N ALA A 155 -2.58 -3.66 3.96
CA ALA A 155 -1.47 -3.96 4.87
C ALA A 155 -0.12 -3.57 4.27
N GLY A 156 0.08 -3.84 2.97
CA GLY A 156 1.29 -3.49 2.23
C GLY A 156 1.43 -1.99 1.99
N ALA A 157 0.53 -1.38 1.23
CA ALA A 157 0.68 0.03 0.87
C ALA A 157 0.30 0.96 2.02
N PHE A 158 -0.95 0.91 2.49
CA PHE A 158 -1.43 1.87 3.50
C PHE A 158 -0.71 1.69 4.83
N GLY A 159 -0.62 0.46 5.34
CA GLY A 159 0.06 0.16 6.60
C GLY A 159 1.52 0.63 6.61
N THR A 160 2.28 0.32 5.56
CA THR A 160 3.69 0.72 5.46
C THR A 160 3.85 2.24 5.32
N LEU A 161 3.04 2.89 4.47
CA LEU A 161 3.09 4.35 4.30
C LEU A 161 2.72 5.09 5.59
N ILE A 162 1.66 4.64 6.27
CA ILE A 162 1.24 5.20 7.55
C ILE A 162 2.36 5.08 8.57
N LEU A 163 2.97 3.90 8.70
CA LEU A 163 4.07 3.67 9.64
C LEU A 163 5.28 4.58 9.37
N GLY A 164 5.65 4.74 8.10
CA GLY A 164 6.75 5.62 7.69
C GLY A 164 6.45 7.10 7.94
N VAL A 165 5.24 7.56 7.61
CA VAL A 165 4.82 8.95 7.83
C VAL A 165 4.73 9.26 9.33
N MET A 166 4.09 8.39 10.13
CA MET A 166 3.97 8.57 11.58
C MET A 166 5.34 8.70 12.24
N SER A 167 6.28 7.84 11.87
CA SER A 167 7.66 7.87 12.36
C SER A 167 8.34 9.21 12.10
N ARG A 168 8.20 9.73 10.88
CA ARG A 168 8.78 11.02 10.51
C ARG A 168 8.10 12.19 11.21
N VAL A 169 6.77 12.21 11.23
CA VAL A 169 5.95 13.27 11.83
C VAL A 169 6.25 13.38 13.32
N ALA A 170 6.33 12.24 14.02
CA ALA A 170 6.66 12.22 15.45
C ALA A 170 8.03 12.85 15.74
N LEU A 171 9.08 12.53 14.96
CA LEU A 171 10.41 13.15 15.12
C LEU A 171 10.42 14.63 14.73
N GLY A 172 9.80 14.97 13.59
CA GLY A 172 9.79 16.33 13.05
C GLY A 172 9.09 17.33 13.96
N HIS A 173 7.92 16.96 14.52
CA HIS A 173 7.17 17.86 15.40
C HIS A 173 7.70 17.93 16.84
N THR A 174 8.49 16.94 17.27
CA THR A 174 9.17 16.96 18.58
C THR A 174 10.56 17.62 18.54
N GLY A 175 10.94 18.18 17.39
CA GLY A 175 12.23 18.87 17.20
C GLY A 175 13.45 17.93 17.19
N ARG A 176 13.22 16.62 17.14
CA ARG A 176 14.28 15.62 17.23
C ARG A 176 14.92 15.39 15.85
N PRO A 177 16.20 14.98 15.79
CA PRO A 177 16.84 14.57 14.55
C PRO A 177 16.01 13.50 13.84
N LEU A 178 15.87 13.61 12.52
CA LEU A 178 15.16 12.64 11.67
C LEU A 178 15.98 11.36 11.45
N ARG A 179 16.43 10.75 12.55
CA ARG A 179 17.16 9.49 12.60
C ARG A 179 16.32 8.50 13.40
N VAL A 180 15.90 7.42 12.75
CA VAL A 180 15.12 6.38 13.44
C VAL A 180 16.04 5.43 14.19
N ALA A 181 15.55 4.90 15.31
CA ALA A 181 16.22 3.81 16.01
C ALA A 181 16.30 2.56 15.10
N ARG A 182 17.35 1.75 15.27
CA ARG A 182 17.53 0.49 14.51
C ARG A 182 16.32 -0.44 14.65
N SER A 183 15.70 -0.49 15.83
CA SER A 183 14.48 -1.27 16.08
C SER A 183 13.32 -0.86 15.16
N VAL A 184 13.15 0.43 14.89
CA VAL A 184 12.11 0.94 13.98
C VAL A 184 12.44 0.59 12.52
N ALA A 185 13.70 0.64 12.12
CA ALA A 185 14.11 0.17 10.80
C ALA A 185 13.81 -1.33 10.61
N VAL A 186 14.03 -2.15 11.65
CA VAL A 186 13.62 -3.57 11.66
C VAL A 186 12.10 -3.71 11.57
N ALA A 187 11.33 -2.87 12.27
CA ALA A 187 9.87 -2.86 12.19
C ALA A 187 9.37 -2.61 10.75
N TYR A 188 10.02 -1.70 10.00
CA TYR A 188 9.67 -1.48 8.59
C TYR A 188 9.85 -2.74 7.73
N VAL A 189 10.91 -3.51 7.98
CA VAL A 189 11.15 -4.79 7.31
C VAL A 189 10.10 -5.82 7.70
N PHE A 190 9.73 -5.90 8.97
CA PHE A 190 8.70 -6.83 9.47
C PHE A 190 7.35 -6.63 8.80
N VAL A 191 6.91 -5.37 8.58
CA VAL A 191 5.66 -5.11 7.83
C VAL A 191 5.74 -5.71 6.44
N SER A 192 6.83 -5.48 5.72
CA SER A 192 6.98 -5.97 4.35
C SER A 192 7.06 -7.50 4.27
N ILE A 193 7.81 -8.14 5.17
CA ILE A 193 7.87 -9.61 5.25
C ILE A 193 6.49 -10.18 5.60
N GLY A 194 5.78 -9.58 6.56
CA GLY A 194 4.45 -10.04 6.95
C GLY A 194 3.45 -10.01 5.80
N VAL A 195 3.51 -8.96 4.97
CA VAL A 195 2.69 -8.82 3.76
C VAL A 195 3.09 -9.84 2.70
N VAL A 196 4.39 -10.09 2.49
CA VAL A 196 4.87 -11.14 1.56
C VAL A 196 4.36 -12.52 1.97
N LEU A 197 4.44 -12.86 3.27
CA LEU A 197 3.91 -14.11 3.80
C LEU A 197 2.40 -14.23 3.54
N ARG A 198 1.66 -13.13 3.75
CA ARG A 198 0.21 -13.09 3.59
C ARG A 198 -0.24 -13.19 2.13
N VAL A 199 0.45 -12.51 1.21
CA VAL A 199 0.02 -12.35 -0.18
C VAL A 199 0.55 -13.47 -1.07
N PHE A 200 1.84 -13.77 -0.94
CA PHE A 200 2.52 -14.71 -1.84
C PHE A 200 2.65 -16.08 -1.19
N VAL A 201 3.36 -16.18 -0.06
CA VAL A 201 3.75 -17.49 0.50
C VAL A 201 2.55 -18.34 0.90
N ALA A 202 1.54 -17.75 1.53
CA ALA A 202 0.30 -18.46 1.90
C ALA A 202 -0.42 -19.06 0.68
N ALA A 203 -0.33 -18.43 -0.49
CA ALA A 203 -0.96 -18.92 -1.71
C ALA A 203 -0.14 -20.02 -2.41
N LEU A 204 1.20 -19.97 -2.28
CA LEU A 204 2.13 -20.95 -2.84
C LEU A 204 2.21 -22.23 -2.00
N LEU A 205 1.91 -22.15 -0.69
CA LEU A 205 1.98 -23.28 0.25
C LEU A 205 0.63 -23.52 0.95
N PRO A 206 -0.39 -24.09 0.26
CA PRO A 206 -1.72 -24.28 0.82
C PRO A 206 -1.73 -25.08 2.13
N GLY A 207 -0.84 -26.08 2.27
CA GLY A 207 -0.70 -26.88 3.49
C GLY A 207 -0.21 -26.11 4.72
N TYR A 208 0.43 -24.95 4.53
CA TYR A 208 0.91 -24.08 5.60
C TYR A 208 0.15 -22.76 5.67
N TYR A 209 -1.00 -22.65 5.00
CA TYR A 209 -1.75 -21.40 4.87
C TYR A 209 -1.97 -20.71 6.22
N VAL A 210 -2.53 -21.43 7.20
CA VAL A 210 -2.83 -20.88 8.54
C VAL A 210 -1.56 -20.37 9.22
N THR A 211 -0.47 -21.12 9.16
CA THR A 211 0.82 -20.74 9.73
C THR A 211 1.40 -19.50 9.06
N CYS A 212 1.39 -19.43 7.72
CA CYS A 212 1.88 -18.26 6.98
C CYS A 212 1.07 -17.00 7.32
N VAL A 213 -0.25 -17.15 7.46
CA VAL A 213 -1.15 -16.04 7.84
C VAL A 213 -0.89 -15.59 9.27
N ALA A 214 -0.76 -16.53 10.21
CA ALA A 214 -0.47 -16.23 11.61
C ALA A 214 0.89 -15.54 11.77
N LEU A 215 1.94 -16.06 11.13
CA LEU A 215 3.27 -15.45 11.13
C LEU A 215 3.26 -14.07 10.46
N GLY A 216 2.55 -13.93 9.33
CA GLY A 216 2.40 -12.66 8.64
C GLY A 216 1.74 -11.60 9.52
N GLY A 217 0.66 -11.98 10.20
CA GLY A 217 -0.02 -11.13 11.18
C GLY A 217 0.86 -10.79 12.38
N ALA A 218 1.59 -11.77 12.93
CA ALA A 218 2.49 -11.58 14.07
C ALA A 218 3.63 -10.59 13.76
N LEU A 219 4.25 -10.71 12.57
CA LEU A 219 5.27 -9.76 12.11
C LEU A 219 4.70 -8.35 11.95
N TRP A 220 3.51 -8.23 11.36
CA TRP A 220 2.83 -6.96 11.18
C TRP A 220 2.49 -6.30 12.53
N MET A 221 1.91 -7.05 13.47
CA MET A 221 1.63 -6.57 14.82
C MET A 221 2.91 -6.22 15.57
N GLY A 222 3.95 -7.03 15.46
CA GLY A 222 5.26 -6.78 16.06
C GLY A 222 5.88 -5.48 15.57
N ALA A 223 5.75 -5.15 14.29
CA ALA A 223 6.22 -3.88 13.75
C ALA A 223 5.53 -2.66 14.40
N PHE A 224 4.20 -2.70 14.52
CA PHE A 224 3.44 -1.63 15.18
C PHE A 224 3.68 -1.58 16.69
N ALA A 225 3.91 -2.73 17.34
CA ALA A 225 4.29 -2.78 18.75
C ALA A 225 5.65 -2.13 18.98
N ILE A 226 6.66 -2.43 18.16
CA ILE A 226 7.99 -1.80 18.21
C ILE A 226 7.86 -0.29 18.00
N PHE A 227 7.10 0.14 16.98
CA PHE A 227 6.84 1.55 16.74
C PHE A 227 6.23 2.23 17.96
N THR A 228 5.16 1.67 18.52
CA THR A 228 4.45 2.24 19.67
C THR A 228 5.38 2.34 20.88
N TRP A 229 6.15 1.29 21.16
CA TRP A 229 7.10 1.26 22.27
C TRP A 229 8.18 2.36 22.15
N VAL A 230 8.71 2.56 20.94
CA VAL A 230 9.76 3.56 20.70
C VAL A 230 9.19 4.99 20.69
N TYR A 231 8.04 5.22 20.07
CA TYR A 231 7.50 6.56 19.84
C TYR A 231 6.56 7.08 20.92
N ALA A 232 5.94 6.23 21.75
CA ALA A 232 5.14 6.68 22.89
C ALA A 232 5.92 7.64 23.80
N PRO A 233 7.12 7.30 24.34
CA PRO A 233 7.87 8.23 25.18
C PRO A 233 8.35 9.46 24.42
N ILE A 234 8.53 9.39 23.09
CA ILE A 234 8.93 10.55 22.28
C ILE A 234 7.81 11.60 22.25
N LEU A 235 6.56 11.14 22.14
CA LEU A 235 5.38 11.99 22.02
C LEU A 235 4.88 12.52 23.36
N PHE A 236 5.09 11.78 24.46
CA PHE A 236 4.70 12.22 25.81
C PHE A 236 5.73 13.13 26.49
N ASN A 237 6.96 13.20 25.98
CA ASN A 237 7.97 14.11 26.50
C ASN A 237 7.93 15.47 25.81
N PRO A 238 8.36 16.55 26.49
CA PRO A 238 8.46 17.88 25.89
C PRO A 238 9.31 17.87 24.61
N ARG A 239 8.94 18.77 23.69
CA ARG A 239 9.72 19.06 22.48
C ARG A 239 11.14 19.50 22.88
N ILE A 240 12.14 18.99 22.15
CA ILE A 240 13.52 19.48 22.26
C ILE A 240 13.61 20.69 21.32
N THR A 241 13.82 21.88 21.87
CA THR A 241 14.07 23.13 21.13
C THR A 241 15.52 23.27 20.73
#